data_AF-A0A7C8ZE95-F1
#
_entry.id   AF-A0A7C8ZE95-F1
#
_cell.length_a   1.000
_cell.length_b   1.000
_cell.length_c   1.000
_cell.angle_alpha   90.00
_cell.angle_beta   90.00
_cell.angle_gamma   90.00
#
_symmetry.space_group_name_H-M   'P 1'
#
loop_
_entity.id
_entity.type
_entity.pdbx_description
1 polymer ?
#
loop_
_entity_poly.entity_id
_entity_poly.type
_entity_poly.pdbx_seq_one_letter_code
_entity_poly.pdbx_strand_id
1 'polypeptide(L)'
;VKITVIRTVLEAYLPQIALIIFLALLPKLLMCLSKAEGIPTESHAVRATSGKYFYFTVLNVFIGVTLGATLFSTIKEVEGHPNTIISLLAASLPANATFFLTYVALK
;
A
#
# COMPACT_ATOMS: atom_id res chain seq x y z
N VAL A 1 -17.51 -21.94 -20.54
CA VAL A 1 -16.36 -22.30 -19.67
C VAL A 1 -15.11 -21.46 -19.94
N LYS A 2 -14.59 -21.33 -21.18
CA LYS A 2 -13.38 -20.53 -21.49
C LYS A 2 -13.44 -19.03 -21.08
N ILE A 3 -14.60 -18.39 -21.21
CA ILE A 3 -14.76 -16.94 -20.92
C ILE A 3 -14.67 -16.64 -19.42
N THR A 4 -15.21 -17.51 -18.56
CA THR A 4 -15.16 -17.35 -17.10
C THR A 4 -13.73 -17.39 -16.58
N VAL A 5 -12.91 -18.35 -17.05
CA VAL A 5 -11.51 -18.48 -16.63
C VAL A 5 -10.69 -17.24 -17.01
N ILE A 6 -10.87 -16.74 -18.25
CA ILE A 6 -10.19 -15.52 -18.71
C ILE A 6 -10.60 -14.31 -17.85
N ARG A 7 -11.90 -14.18 -17.53
CA ARG A 7 -12.41 -13.08 -16.72
C ARG A 7 -11.90 -13.14 -15.27
N THR A 8 -11.87 -14.31 -14.64
CA THR A 8 -11.36 -14.48 -13.28
C THR A 8 -9.86 -14.23 -13.20
N VAL A 9 -9.09 -14.68 -14.20
CA VAL A 9 -7.66 -14.35 -14.28
C VAL A 9 -7.46 -12.85 -14.49
N LEU A 10 -8.25 -12.21 -15.35
CA LEU A 10 -8.14 -10.76 -15.53
C LEU A 10 -8.50 -9.99 -14.26
N GLU A 11 -9.62 -10.29 -13.61
CA GLU A 11 -10.05 -9.65 -12.35
C GLU A 11 -9.04 -9.86 -11.21
N ALA A 12 -8.38 -11.02 -11.17
CA ALA A 12 -7.43 -11.35 -10.10
C ALA A 12 -5.99 -10.88 -10.34
N TYR A 13 -5.59 -10.57 -11.58
CA TYR A 13 -4.21 -10.16 -11.90
C TYR A 13 -4.09 -8.73 -12.39
N LEU A 14 -5.12 -8.18 -13.02
CA LEU A 14 -5.13 -6.80 -13.52
C LEU A 14 -4.86 -5.76 -12.42
N PRO A 15 -5.50 -5.81 -11.22
CA PRO A 15 -5.19 -4.85 -10.17
C PRO A 15 -3.76 -4.98 -9.64
N GLN A 16 -3.22 -6.20 -9.50
CA GLN A 16 -1.82 -6.41 -9.11
C GLN A 16 -0.86 -5.83 -10.14
N ILE A 17 -1.09 -6.10 -11.43
CA ILE A 17 -0.24 -5.58 -12.51
C ILE A 17 -0.29 -4.06 -12.56
N ALA A 18 -1.49 -3.47 -12.47
CA ALA A 18 -1.67 -2.03 -12.44
C ALA A 18 -0.94 -1.38 -11.25
N LEU A 19 -1.02 -2.00 -10.07
CA LEU A 19 -0.33 -1.53 -8.87
C LEU A 19 1.19 -1.61 -9.01
N ILE A 20 1.73 -2.70 -9.56
CA ILE A 20 3.18 -2.85 -9.79
C ILE A 20 3.68 -1.79 -10.78
N ILE A 21 2.97 -1.57 -11.89
CA ILE A 21 3.31 -0.54 -12.87
C ILE A 21 3.27 0.86 -12.23
N PHE A 22 2.24 1.13 -11.42
CA PHE A 22 2.13 2.39 -10.71
C PHE A 22 3.28 2.61 -9.72
N LEU A 23 3.63 1.61 -8.91
CA LEU A 23 4.78 1.67 -8.00
C LEU A 23 6.11 1.81 -8.74
N ALA A 24 6.27 1.19 -9.92
CA ALA A 24 7.48 1.34 -10.73
C ALA A 24 7.61 2.75 -11.34
N LEU A 25 6.49 3.39 -11.67
CA LEU A 25 6.44 4.76 -12.20
C LEU A 25 6.60 5.82 -11.10
N LEU A 26 6.17 5.51 -9.87
CA LEU A 26 6.12 6.44 -8.75
C LEU A 26 7.47 7.15 -8.47
N PRO A 27 8.64 6.48 -8.42
CA PRO A 27 9.91 7.15 -8.17
C PRO A 27 10.28 8.13 -9.29
N LYS A 28 9.98 7.78 -10.54
CA LYS A 28 10.23 8.66 -11.70
C LYS A 28 9.35 9.91 -11.63
N LEU A 29 8.08 9.74 -11.25
CA LEU A 29 7.14 10.84 -11.09
C LEU A 29 7.53 11.76 -9.92
N LEU A 30 7.90 11.19 -8.78
CA LEU A 30 8.35 11.97 -7.62
C LEU A 30 9.67 12.71 -7.90
N MET A 31 10.58 12.11 -8.68
CA MET A 31 11.81 12.77 -9.11
C MET A 31 11.52 13.94 -10.05
N CYS A 32 10.59 13.77 -11.00
CA CYS A 32 10.15 14.85 -11.88
C CYS A 32 9.54 16.01 -11.07
N LEU A 33 8.70 15.68 -10.08
CA LEU A 33 8.12 16.66 -9.17
C LEU A 33 9.19 17.41 -8.35
N SER A 34 10.18 16.69 -7.80
CA SER A 34 11.26 17.30 -7.04
C SER A 34 12.23 18.13 -7.89
N LYS A 35 12.36 17.85 -9.20
CA LYS A 35 13.05 18.75 -10.14
C LYS A 35 12.21 19.99 -10.46
N ALA A 36 10.89 19.83 -10.62
CA ALA A 36 9.96 20.94 -10.85
C ALA A 36 9.87 21.90 -9.65
N GLU A 37 10.13 21.43 -8.42
CA GLU A 37 10.25 22.26 -7.22
C GLU A 37 11.49 23.18 -7.21
N GLY A 38 12.37 23.09 -8.22
CA GLY A 38 13.51 23.99 -8.37
C GLY A 38 14.69 23.66 -7.48
N ILE A 39 14.84 22.41 -7.05
CA ILE A 39 16.01 21.98 -6.26
C ILE A 39 17.27 22.06 -7.13
N PRO A 40 18.26 22.90 -6.78
CA PRO A 40 19.36 23.25 -7.68
C PRO A 40 20.40 22.12 -7.86
N THR A 41 20.43 21.15 -6.95
CA THR A 41 21.42 20.06 -6.97
C THR A 41 20.72 18.70 -7.04
N GLU A 42 21.23 17.81 -7.88
CA GLU A 42 20.68 16.46 -8.05
C GLU A 42 20.70 15.68 -6.73
N SER A 43 21.73 15.82 -5.90
CA SER A 43 21.82 15.15 -4.59
C SER A 43 20.67 15.56 -3.65
N HIS A 44 20.28 16.84 -3.64
CA HIS A 44 19.14 17.30 -2.84
C HIS A 44 17.81 16.87 -3.47
N ALA A 45 17.71 16.81 -4.80
CA ALA A 45 16.52 16.33 -5.49
C ALA A 45 16.28 14.83 -5.21
N VAL A 46 17.33 14.01 -5.21
CA VAL A 46 17.26 12.59 -4.83
C VAL A 46 16.83 12.44 -3.38
N ARG A 47 17.38 13.24 -2.45
CA ARG A 47 17.00 13.21 -1.03
C ARG A 47 15.53 13.62 -0.81
N ALA A 48 15.06 14.65 -1.51
CA ALA A 48 13.67 15.08 -1.42
C ALA A 48 12.72 14.00 -1.99
N THR A 49 13.09 13.40 -3.12
CA THR A 49 12.35 12.32 -3.77
C THR A 49 12.27 11.08 -2.88
N SER A 50 13.39 10.67 -2.26
CA SER A 50 13.42 9.52 -1.36
C SER A 50 12.59 9.75 -0.10
N GLY A 51 12.62 10.97 0.45
CA GLY A 51 11.73 11.36 1.55
C GLY A 51 10.25 11.24 1.19
N LYS A 52 9.84 11.79 0.04
CA LYS A 52 8.44 11.67 -0.44
C LYS A 52 8.04 10.23 -0.71
N TYR A 53 8.93 9.44 -1.31
CA TYR A 53 8.71 8.02 -1.56
C TYR A 53 8.53 7.24 -0.25
N PHE A 54 9.32 7.57 0.78
CA PHE A 54 9.17 6.99 2.11
C PHE A 54 7.80 7.32 2.73
N TYR A 55 7.39 8.59 2.75
CA TYR A 55 6.08 8.97 3.28
C TYR A 55 4.93 8.30 2.51
N PHE A 56 5.03 8.23 1.18
CA PHE A 56 4.04 7.54 0.36
C PHE A 56 3.95 6.06 0.72
N THR A 57 5.09 5.38 0.85
CA THR A 57 5.14 3.95 1.19
C THR A 57 4.59 3.69 2.60
N VAL A 58 4.93 4.52 3.58
CA VAL A 58 4.45 4.35 4.96
C VAL A 58 2.93 4.56 5.03
N LEU A 59 2.41 5.64 4.46
CA LEU A 59 0.98 5.96 4.59
C LEU A 59 0.10 5.06 3.70
N ASN A 60 0.48 4.83 2.45
CA ASN A 60 -0.38 4.10 1.50
C ASN A 60 -0.12 2.59 1.50
N VAL A 61 1.13 2.15 1.58
CA VAL A 61 1.45 0.72 1.48
C VAL A 61 1.46 0.07 2.86
N PHE A 62 2.17 0.66 3.83
CA PHE A 62 2.25 0.07 5.17
C PHE A 62 0.94 0.24 5.95
N ILE A 63 0.52 1.48 6.21
CA ILE A 63 -0.73 1.76 6.91
C ILE A 63 -1.92 1.28 6.08
N GLY A 64 -1.95 1.53 4.77
CA GLY A 64 -3.04 1.08 3.92
C GLY A 64 -3.24 -0.43 3.85
N VAL A 65 -2.17 -1.25 3.87
CA VAL A 65 -2.32 -2.72 3.95
C VAL A 65 -2.72 -3.16 5.36
N THR A 66 -2.06 -2.60 6.39
CA THR A 66 -2.32 -2.95 7.80
C THR A 66 -3.75 -2.61 8.22
N LEU A 67 -4.18 -1.38 7.92
CA LEU A 67 -5.49 -0.86 8.26
C LEU A 67 -6.54 -1.21 7.20
N GLY A 68 -6.20 -1.34 5.92
CA GLY A 68 -7.17 -1.69 4.89
C GLY A 68 -7.78 -3.08 5.15
N ALA A 69 -6.94 -4.09 5.36
CA ALA A 69 -7.43 -5.45 5.63
C ALA A 69 -8.33 -5.52 6.88
N THR A 70 -7.98 -4.75 7.90
CA THR A 70 -8.68 -4.76 9.20
C THR A 70 -9.88 -3.82 9.23
N LEU A 71 -9.83 -2.64 8.62
CA LEU A 71 -10.94 -1.70 8.55
C LEU A 71 -12.05 -2.23 7.65
N PHE A 72 -11.75 -2.86 6.51
CA PHE A 72 -12.80 -3.43 5.65
C PHE A 72 -13.56 -4.58 6.32
N SER A 73 -12.89 -5.40 7.14
CA SER A 73 -13.57 -6.41 7.96
C SER A 73 -14.34 -5.77 9.12
N THR A 74 -13.75 -4.79 9.80
CA THR A 74 -14.35 -4.11 10.95
C THR A 74 -15.60 -3.30 10.55
N ILE A 75 -15.58 -2.58 9.42
CA ILE A 75 -16.71 -1.75 8.96
C ILE A 75 -17.98 -2.59 8.73
N LYS A 76 -17.84 -3.84 8.26
CA LYS A 76 -18.99 -4.76 8.13
C LYS A 76 -19.56 -5.21 9.47
N GLU A 77 -18.74 -5.32 10.52
CA GLU A 77 -19.19 -5.70 11.88
C GLU A 77 -19.65 -4.50 12.72
N VAL A 78 -19.23 -3.29 12.36
CA VAL A 78 -19.54 -2.03 13.08
C VAL A 78 -20.99 -1.59 12.94
N GLU A 79 -21.71 -2.03 11.90
CA GLU A 79 -23.15 -1.73 11.75
C GLU A 79 -23.98 -2.24 12.94
N GLY A 80 -23.52 -3.27 13.66
CA GLY A 80 -24.19 -3.79 14.84
C GLY A 80 -23.73 -3.17 16.16
N HIS A 81 -22.41 -3.07 16.40
CA HIS A 81 -21.86 -2.73 17.72
C HIS A 81 -20.54 -1.91 17.56
N PRO A 82 -20.56 -0.58 17.76
CA PRO A 82 -19.38 0.27 17.55
C PRO A 82 -18.25 0.09 18.59
N ASN A 83 -18.49 -0.60 19.70
CA ASN A 83 -17.51 -0.78 20.79
C ASN A 83 -16.49 -1.92 20.52
N THR A 84 -16.76 -2.81 19.56
CA THR A 84 -15.90 -3.96 19.22
C THR A 84 -14.75 -3.63 18.26
N ILE A 85 -14.70 -2.39 17.74
CA ILE A 85 -13.67 -1.93 16.79
C ILE A 85 -12.26 -2.11 17.37
N ILE A 86 -12.06 -1.68 18.62
CA ILE A 86 -10.72 -1.71 19.24
C ILE A 86 -10.29 -3.15 19.51
N SER A 87 -11.22 -4.02 19.96
CA SER A 87 -10.91 -5.44 20.17
C SER A 87 -10.60 -6.18 18.87
N LEU A 88 -11.31 -5.87 17.78
CA LEU A 88 -11.08 -6.52 16.48
C LEU A 88 -9.75 -6.07 15.86
N LEU A 89 -9.44 -4.78 15.98
CA LEU A 89 -8.16 -4.23 15.52
C LEU A 89 -6.99 -4.80 16.34
N ALA A 90 -7.15 -4.92 17.67
CA ALA A 90 -6.16 -5.55 18.54
C ALA A 90 -5.92 -7.03 18.20
N ALA A 91 -6.98 -7.78 17.88
CA ALA A 91 -6.86 -9.18 17.48
C ALA A 91 -6.18 -9.38 16.11
N SER A 92 -6.29 -8.39 15.21
CA SER A 92 -5.77 -8.49 13.85
C SER A 92 -4.33 -7.97 13.68
N LEU A 93 -3.82 -7.18 14.62
CA LEU A 93 -2.45 -6.67 14.59
C LEU A 93 -1.36 -7.78 14.61
N PRO A 94 -1.46 -8.84 15.43
CA PRO A 94 -0.46 -9.92 15.44
C PRO A 94 -0.32 -10.64 14.11
N ALA A 95 -1.43 -10.90 13.40
CA ALA A 95 -1.43 -11.56 12.10
C ALA A 95 -0.74 -10.69 11.02
N ASN A 96 -0.98 -9.37 11.04
CA ASN A 96 -0.29 -8.42 10.15
C ASN A 96 1.21 -8.28 10.49
N ALA A 97 1.59 -8.40 11.77
CA ALA A 97 3.00 -8.35 12.18
C ALA A 97 3.83 -9.49 11.56
N THR A 98 3.27 -10.70 11.45
CA THR A 98 3.94 -11.82 10.76
C THR A 98 4.17 -11.52 9.29
N PHE A 99 3.21 -10.91 8.59
CA PHE A 99 3.37 -10.48 7.20
C PHE A 99 4.52 -9.49 7.03
N PHE A 100 4.63 -8.49 7.91
CA PHE A 100 5.75 -7.54 7.87
C PHE A 100 7.09 -8.18 8.20
N LEU A 101 7.13 -9.12 9.16
CA LEU A 101 8.33 -9.90 9.45
C LEU A 101 8.84 -10.64 8.20
N THR A 102 7.95 -11.32 7.48
CA THR A 102 8.31 -12.01 6.23
C THR A 102 8.73 -11.03 5.14
N TYR A 103 8.04 -9.89 5.01
CA TYR A 103 8.39 -8.86 4.03
C TYR A 103 9.78 -8.26 4.28
N VAL A 104 10.13 -7.97 5.53
CA VAL A 104 11.46 -7.46 5.90
C VAL A 104 12.52 -8.54 5.75
N ALA A 105 12.24 -9.79 6.08
CA ALA A 105 13.19 -10.89 5.95
C ALA A 105 13.54 -11.23 4.49
N LEU A 106 12.60 -11.01 3.56
CA LEU A 106 12.77 -11.31 2.13
C LEU A 106 13.42 -10.16 1.33
N LYS A 107 13.35 -8.94 1.85
CA LYS A 107 13.82 -7.72 1.17
C LYS A 107 15.28 -7.43 1.48
#